data_AF-A0A966KBF7-F1
#
_entry.id   AF-A0A966KBF7-F1
#
_cell.length_a   1.000
_cell.length_b   1.000
_cell.length_c   1.000
_cell.angle_alpha   90.00
_cell.angle_beta   90.00
_cell.angle_gamma   90.00
#
_symmetry.space_group_name_H-M   'P 1'
#
loop_
_entity.id
_entity.type
_entity.pdbx_description
1 polymer ?
#
loop_
_entity_poly.entity_id
_entity_poly.type
_entity_poly.pdbx_seq_one_letter_code
_entity_poly.pdbx_strand_id
1 'polypeptide(L)' 'MSSSNKKIDFESSLKELESIVKKLEDENINLEDSVKSFEAGINLVKECQKQLEDAELKVKELLDDGTSQELDNS' A
#
# COMPACT_ATOMS: atom_id res chain seq x y z
N MET A 1 21.94 -14.01 11.72
CA MET A 1 21.50 -13.45 10.43
C MET A 1 19.99 -13.52 10.43
N SER A 2 19.34 -12.39 10.75
CA SER A 2 17.93 -12.35 11.13
C SER A 2 17.04 -12.57 9.92
N SER A 3 16.20 -13.59 10.02
CA SER A 3 15.24 -14.05 9.02
C SER A 3 14.32 -12.91 8.59
N SER A 4 14.59 -12.37 7.40
CA SER A 4 13.72 -11.40 6.74
C SER A 4 12.50 -12.13 6.20
N ASN A 5 11.50 -12.34 7.05
CA ASN A 5 10.14 -12.59 6.59
C ASN A 5 9.71 -11.29 5.89
N LYS A 6 9.95 -11.20 4.57
CA LYS A 6 9.60 -10.03 3.75
C LYS A 6 8.07 -9.98 3.64
N LYS A 7 7.40 -9.53 4.70
CA LYS A 7 6.19 -8.73 4.50
C LYS A 7 6.67 -7.56 3.65
N ILE A 8 6.11 -7.42 2.46
CA ILE A 8 6.32 -6.23 1.64
C ILE A 8 5.83 -5.08 2.50
N ASP A 9 6.71 -4.13 2.81
CA ASP A 9 6.36 -2.91 3.52
C ASP A 9 5.67 -1.92 2.57
N PHE A 10 4.93 -0.98 3.14
CA PHE A 10 4.09 -0.04 2.39
C PHE A 10 4.90 0.70 1.32
N GLU A 11 6.11 1.14 1.67
CA GLU A 11 7.02 1.83 0.77
C GLU A 11 7.46 0.96 -0.41
N SER A 12 7.64 -0.35 -0.21
CA SER A 12 7.94 -1.27 -1.31
C SER A 12 6.73 -1.49 -2.20
N SER A 13 5.54 -1.68 -1.61
CA SER A 13 4.29 -1.81 -2.39
C SER A 13 4.03 -0.57 -3.24
N LEU A 14 4.28 0.62 -2.69
CA LEU A 14 4.12 1.88 -3.40
C LEU A 14 5.11 2.01 -4.57
N LYS A 15 6.38 1.68 -4.36
CA LYS A 15 7.39 1.67 -5.44
C LYS A 15 7.05 0.70 -6.55
N GLU A 16 6.50 -0.46 -6.20
CA GLU A 16 6.09 -1.45 -7.19
C GLU A 16 4.88 -0.95 -8.00
N LEU A 17 3.93 -0.27 -7.35
CA LEU A 17 2.81 0.38 -8.02
C LEU A 17 3.27 1.48 -8.99
N GLU A 18 4.23 2.33 -8.59
CA GLU A 18 4.83 3.35 -9.46
C GLU A 18 5.49 2.71 -10.70
N SER A 19 6.18 1.58 -10.52
CA SER A 19 6.79 0.83 -11.62
C SER A 19 5.75 0.26 -12.57
N ILE A 20 4.62 -0.21 -12.05
CA ILE A 20 3.50 -0.70 -12.86
C ILE A 20 2.85 0.44 -13.66
N VAL A 21 2.61 1.59 -13.03
CA VAL A 21 2.09 2.78 -13.73
C VAL A 21 3.00 3.15 -14.88
N LYS A 22 4.32 3.20 -14.63
CA LYS A 22 5.31 3.50 -15.68
C LYS A 22 5.28 2.49 -16.83
N LYS A 23 5.03 1.21 -16.56
CA LYS A 23 4.86 0.19 -17.62
C LYS A 23 3.58 0.42 -18.42
N LEU A 24 2.48 0.74 -17.74
CA LEU A 24 1.20 1.02 -18.38
C LEU A 24 1.23 2.29 -19.25
N GLU A 25 2.13 3.23 -18.95
CA GLU A 25 2.39 4.43 -19.75
C GLU A 25 3.30 4.18 -20.97
N ASP A 26 3.93 3.01 -21.09
CA ASP A 26 4.78 2.68 -22.24
C ASP A 26 3.90 2.45 -23.48
N GLU A 27 4.09 3.25 -24.53
CA GLU A 27 3.35 3.15 -25.78
C GLU A 27 3.56 1.80 -26.52
N ASN A 28 4.61 1.05 -26.18
CA ASN A 28 4.94 -0.23 -26.80
C ASN A 28 4.42 -1.44 -26.00
N ILE A 29 3.70 -1.22 -24.91
CA ILE A 29 3.13 -2.32 -24.13
C ILE A 29 2.11 -3.09 -24.98
N ASN A 30 2.23 -4.42 -25.01
CA ASN A 30 1.25 -5.26 -25.67
C ASN A 30 0.03 -5.49 -24.78
N LEU A 31 -1.09 -5.91 -25.39
CA LEU A 31 -2.35 -6.09 -24.68
C LEU A 31 -2.26 -7.08 -23.50
N GLU A 32 -1.52 -8.18 -23.66
CA GLU A 32 -1.40 -9.20 -22.61
C GLU A 32 -0.65 -8.64 -21.39
N ASP A 33 0.44 -7.92 -21.63
CA ASP A 33 1.24 -7.30 -20.58
C ASP A 33 0.51 -6.12 -19.91
N SER A 34 -0.32 -5.38 -20.66
CA SER A 34 -1.20 -4.35 -20.10
C SER A 34 -2.20 -4.95 -19.11
N VAL A 35 -2.84 -6.06 -19.48
CA VAL A 35 -3.80 -6.74 -18.61
C VAL A 35 -3.12 -7.25 -17.34
N LYS A 36 -1.95 -7.90 -17.48
CA LYS A 36 -1.17 -8.40 -16.32
C LYS A 36 -0.73 -7.26 -15.41
N SER A 37 -0.23 -6.18 -15.98
CA SER A 37 0.24 -5.01 -15.21
C SER A 37 -0.93 -4.35 -14.47
N PHE A 38 -2.10 -4.24 -15.11
CA PHE A 38 -3.30 -3.73 -14.48
C PHE A 38 -3.77 -4.59 -13.31
N GLU A 39 -3.83 -5.92 -13.49
CA GLU A 39 -4.21 -6.85 -12.42
C GLU A 39 -3.24 -6.77 -11.23
N ALA A 40 -1.94 -6.76 -11.49
CA ALA A 40 -0.91 -6.57 -10.47
C ALA A 40 -1.08 -5.24 -9.72
N GLY A 41 -1.37 -4.15 -10.46
CA GLY A 41 -1.62 -2.83 -9.89
C GLY A 41 -2.83 -2.81 -8.95
N ILE A 42 -3.95 -3.44 -9.34
CA ILE A 42 -5.14 -3.56 -8.50
C ILE A 42 -4.84 -4.31 -7.20
N ASN A 43 -4.06 -5.40 -7.28
CA ASN A 43 -3.71 -6.17 -6.09
C ASN A 43 -2.81 -5.38 -5.14
N LEU A 44 -1.84 -4.63 -5.67
CA LEU A 44 -0.97 -3.76 -4.87
C LEU A 44 -1.74 -2.62 -4.21
N VAL A 45 -2.69 -1.99 -4.91
CA VAL A 45 -3.54 -0.94 -4.33
C VAL A 45 -4.32 -1.48 -3.12
N LYS A 46 -4.91 -2.68 -3.24
CA LYS A 46 -5.63 -3.32 -2.12
C LYS A 46 -4.71 -3.61 -0.93
N GLU A 47 -3.49 -4.06 -1.18
CA GLU A 47 -2.52 -4.31 -0.11
C GLU A 47 -2.09 -3.01 0.57
N CYS A 48 -1.85 -1.94 -0.20
CA CYS A 48 -1.54 -0.62 0.35
C CYS A 48 -2.68 -0.09 1.23
N GLN A 49 -3.93 -0.22 0.77
CA GLN A 49 -5.11 0.19 1.54
C GLN A 49 -5.20 -0.55 2.86
N LYS A 50 -5.04 -1.88 2.84
CA LYS A 50 -5.03 -2.70 4.04
C LYS A 50 -3.94 -2.30 5.03
N GLN A 51 -2.73 -2.02 4.54
CA GLN A 51 -1.63 -1.57 5.39
C GLN A 51 -1.93 -0.21 6.05
N LEU A 52 -2.59 0.70 5.34
CA LEU A 52 -3.03 1.98 5.90
C LEU A 52 -4.13 1.80 6.94
N GLU A 53 -5.12 0.95 6.68
CA GLU A 53 -6.19 0.62 7.63
C GLU A 53 -5.62 0.00 8.92
N ASP A 54 -4.69 -0.96 8.79
CA ASP A 54 -4.02 -1.58 9.93
C ASP A 54 -3.22 -0.54 10.75
N ALA A 55 -2.58 0.42 10.08
CA ALA A 55 -1.84 1.50 10.73
C ALA A 55 -2.79 2.49 11.44
N GLU A 56 -3.90 2.86 10.81
CA GLU A 56 -4.92 3.74 11.39
C GLU A 56 -5.55 3.11 12.63
N LEU A 57 -5.92 1.82 12.56
CA LEU A 57 -6.44 1.08 13.70
C LEU A 57 -5.45 1.11 14.87
N LYS A 58 -4.18 0.86 14.59
CA LYS A 58 -3.14 0.88 15.62
C LYS A 58 -2.93 2.26 16.23
N VAL A 59 -2.99 3.32 15.43
CA VAL A 59 -2.96 4.70 15.95
C VAL A 59 -4.16 4.96 16.85
N LYS A 60 -5.36 4.54 16.43
CA LYS A 60 -6.58 4.68 17.21
C LYS A 60 -6.51 3.94 18.54
N GLU A 61 -6.07 2.69 18.54
CA GLU A 61 -5.88 1.90 19.78
C GLU A 61 -4.91 2.60 20.74
N LEU A 62 -3.81 3.17 20.24
CA LEU A 62 -2.84 3.89 21.07
C LEU A 62 -3.40 5.20 21.66
N LEU A 63 -4.33 5.85 20.98
CA LEU A 63 -5.02 7.04 21.48
C LEU A 63 -6.12 6.66 22.50
N ASP A 64 -6.86 5.59 22.23
CA ASP A 64 -7.94 5.08 23.07
C ASP A 64 -7.42 4.47 24.39
N ASP A 65 -6.21 3.87 24.41
CA ASP A 65 -5.57 3.26 25.59
C ASP A 65 -4.96 4.27 26.60
N GLY A 66 -5.30 5.56 26.51
CA GLY A 66 -5.16 6.49 27.64
C GLY A 66 -4.27 7.72 27.42
N THR A 67 -4.09 8.20 26.19
CA THR A 67 -3.51 9.54 25.97
C THR A 67 -4.20 10.22 24.79
N SER A 68 -4.86 11.34 25.12
CA SER A 68 -5.48 12.31 24.20
C SER A 68 -6.95 12.07 23.85
N GLN A 69 -7.81 12.41 24.82
CA GLN A 69 -8.93 13.31 24.52
C GLN A 69 -8.38 14.55 23.79
N GLU A 70 -9.12 15.12 22.86
CA GLU A 70 -8.79 16.29 22.01
C GLU A 70 -8.26 15.98 20.59
N LEU A 71 -9.07 15.33 19.75
CA LEU A 71 -9.09 15.60 18.29
C LEU A 71 -10.52 15.78 17.74
N ASP A 72 -11.50 16.05 18.61
CA ASP A 72 -12.74 16.72 18.22
C ASP A 72 -12.50 18.22 18.36
N ASN A 73 -11.91 18.87 17.36
CA ASN A 73 -12.09 20.31 17.22
C ASN A 73 -12.05 20.76 15.75
N SER A 74 -13.27 20.93 15.22
CA SER A 74 -13.69 21.61 13.98
C SER A 74 -13.95 20.75 12.76
#